data_AF-A0AAW7YCW7-F1
#
_entry.id   AF-A0AAW7YCW7-F1
#
_cell.length_a   1.000
_cell.length_b   1.000
_cell.length_c   1.000
_cell.angle_alpha   90.00
_cell.angle_beta   90.00
_cell.angle_gamma   90.00
#
_symmetry.space_group_name_H-M   'P 1'
#
loop_
_entity.id
_entity.type
_entity.pdbx_description
1 polymer ?
#
loop_
_entity_poly.entity_id
_entity_poly.type
_entity_poly.pdbx_seq_one_letter_code
_entity_poly.pdbx_strand_id
1 'polypeptide(L)'
;MSEKQVATSFFNAIYNEKDIDKAIALSSADFKKEIEKYHTASNVARRLFNMSFDSVSLHTSAKKKQILDNYNIQVTMMIQFTGKRDGNSYKDYKKILLIKNKDQWLVDKLVED
;
A
#
# COMPACT_ATOMS: atom_id res chain seq x y z
N MET A 1 -7.44 12.42 -5.16
CA MET A 1 -7.80 11.14 -4.49
C MET A 1 -7.64 11.33 -2.99
N SER A 2 -8.53 10.74 -2.18
CA SER A 2 -8.36 10.68 -0.73
C SER A 2 -7.26 9.68 -0.33
N GLU A 3 -6.80 9.75 0.92
CA GLU A 3 -5.82 8.81 1.48
C GLU A 3 -6.28 7.35 1.36
N LYS A 4 -7.58 7.08 1.55
CA LYS A 4 -8.17 5.73 1.41
C LYS A 4 -8.17 5.25 -0.04
N GLN A 5 -8.44 6.14 -0.98
CA GLN A 5 -8.41 5.82 -2.41
C GLN A 5 -6.99 5.53 -2.87
N VAL A 6 -6.00 6.30 -2.42
CA VAL A 6 -4.59 6.06 -2.75
C VAL A 6 -4.12 4.73 -2.17
N ALA A 7 -4.39 4.45 -0.89
CA ALA A 7 -4.04 3.18 -0.27
C ALA A 7 -4.66 1.97 -1.02
N THR A 8 -5.96 2.04 -1.31
CA THR A 8 -6.67 0.98 -2.05
C THR A 8 -6.12 0.81 -3.46
N SER A 9 -5.87 1.92 -4.18
CA SER A 9 -5.37 1.89 -5.55
C SER A 9 -3.95 1.34 -5.63
N PHE A 10 -3.09 1.67 -4.67
CA PHE A 10 -1.74 1.16 -4.57
C PHE A 10 -1.72 -0.37 -4.44
N PHE A 11 -2.50 -0.92 -3.50
CA PHE A 11 -2.55 -2.37 -3.32
C PHE A 11 -3.29 -3.08 -4.45
N ASN A 12 -4.31 -2.47 -5.06
CA ASN A 12 -4.95 -3.01 -6.26
C ASN A 12 -3.98 -3.11 -7.44
N ALA A 13 -3.14 -2.09 -7.66
CA ALA A 13 -2.11 -2.11 -8.68
C ALA A 13 -1.20 -3.34 -8.53
N ILE A 14 -0.79 -3.65 -7.30
CA ILE A 14 0.11 -4.77 -6.99
C ILE A 14 -0.60 -6.13 -7.08
N TYR A 15 -1.76 -6.28 -6.42
CA TYR A 15 -2.39 -7.58 -6.23
C TYR A 15 -3.39 -7.96 -7.31
N ASN A 16 -4.11 -7.00 -7.89
CA ASN A 16 -5.21 -7.28 -8.80
C ASN A 16 -4.86 -6.93 -10.26
N GLU A 17 -4.24 -5.77 -10.47
CA GLU A 17 -3.89 -5.30 -11.82
C GLU A 17 -2.52 -5.82 -12.28
N LYS A 18 -1.66 -6.22 -11.35
CA LYS A 18 -0.26 -6.62 -11.57
C LYS A 18 0.56 -5.53 -12.29
N ASP A 19 0.20 -4.28 -12.08
CA ASP A 19 0.81 -3.08 -12.65
C ASP A 19 1.76 -2.45 -11.61
N ILE A 20 3.05 -2.67 -11.81
CA ILE A 20 4.08 -2.14 -10.90
C ILE A 20 4.26 -0.63 -11.06
N ASP A 21 4.10 -0.09 -12.28
CA ASP A 21 4.32 1.32 -12.58
C ASP A 21 3.23 2.18 -11.93
N LYS A 22 1.98 1.69 -11.92
CA LYS A 22 0.89 2.33 -11.21
C LYS A 22 1.11 2.34 -9.69
N ALA A 23 1.66 1.27 -9.13
CA ALA A 23 2.02 1.23 -7.71
C ALA A 23 3.14 2.24 -7.38
N ILE A 24 4.16 2.30 -8.24
CA ILE A 24 5.28 3.25 -8.14
C ILE A 24 4.78 4.70 -8.21
N ALA A 25 3.83 5.01 -9.11
CA ALA A 25 3.26 6.35 -9.25
C ALA A 25 2.47 6.82 -8.01
N LEU A 26 2.02 5.88 -7.17
CA LEU A 26 1.30 6.15 -5.92
C LEU A 26 2.21 6.13 -4.68
N SER A 27 3.52 6.02 -4.87
CA SER A 27 4.51 5.88 -3.81
C SER A 27 5.32 7.16 -3.59
N SER A 28 5.81 7.38 -2.36
CA SER A 28 6.79 8.43 -2.10
C SER A 28 8.10 8.14 -2.82
N ALA A 29 8.97 9.16 -2.95
CA ALA A 29 10.24 9.02 -3.64
C ALA A 29 11.13 7.93 -3.02
N ASP A 30 11.11 7.79 -1.70
CA ASP A 30 11.91 6.79 -1.02
C ASP A 30 11.27 5.41 -1.10
N PHE A 31 9.94 5.30 -0.97
CA PHE A 31 9.26 4.01 -1.12
C PHE A 31 9.34 3.46 -2.54
N LYS A 32 9.31 4.35 -3.53
CA LYS A 32 9.54 3.99 -4.94
C LYS A 32 10.86 3.24 -5.10
N LYS A 33 11.96 3.75 -4.54
CA LYS A 33 13.27 3.08 -4.61
C LYS A 33 13.25 1.69 -3.97
N GLU A 34 12.50 1.52 -2.87
CA GLU A 34 12.34 0.22 -2.23
C GLU A 34 11.55 -0.75 -3.12
N ILE A 35 10.45 -0.31 -3.71
CA ILE A 35 9.60 -1.11 -4.61
C ILE A 35 10.37 -1.53 -5.87
N GLU A 36 11.13 -0.60 -6.47
CA GLU A 36 11.87 -0.83 -7.72
C GLU A 36 12.90 -1.96 -7.62
N LYS A 37 13.46 -2.23 -6.43
CA LYS A 37 14.37 -3.36 -6.16
C LYS A 37 13.76 -4.73 -6.48
N TYR A 38 12.44 -4.83 -6.49
CA TYR A 38 11.72 -6.09 -6.70
C TYR A 38 11.28 -6.29 -8.15
N HIS A 39 11.35 -5.25 -8.99
CA HIS A 39 11.05 -5.22 -10.43
C HIS A 39 9.62 -5.53 -10.87
N THR A 40 8.89 -6.42 -10.17
CA THR A 40 7.54 -6.84 -10.56
C THR A 40 6.57 -6.76 -9.38
N ALA A 41 5.29 -6.52 -9.68
CA ALA A 41 4.23 -6.51 -8.69
C ALA A 41 4.19 -7.82 -7.86
N SER A 42 4.40 -8.97 -8.51
CA SER A 42 4.44 -10.28 -7.83
C SER A 42 5.62 -10.41 -6.87
N ASN A 43 6.81 -9.91 -7.23
CA ASN A 43 7.96 -9.92 -6.34
C ASN A 43 7.79 -8.96 -5.16
N VAL A 44 7.19 -7.79 -5.39
CA VAL A 44 6.83 -6.85 -4.31
C VAL A 44 5.88 -7.54 -3.33
N ALA A 45 4.80 -8.13 -3.82
CA ALA A 45 3.85 -8.86 -2.97
C ALA A 45 4.53 -9.96 -2.14
N ARG A 46 5.32 -10.82 -2.79
CA ARG A 46 5.92 -11.99 -2.14
C ARG A 46 7.11 -11.66 -1.23
N ARG A 47 7.94 -10.70 -1.60
CA ARG A 47 9.22 -10.44 -0.94
C ARG A 47 9.20 -9.19 -0.07
N LEU A 48 8.60 -8.09 -0.55
CA LEU A 48 8.51 -6.86 0.24
C LEU A 48 7.37 -6.95 1.26
N PHE A 49 6.21 -7.46 0.85
CA PHE A 49 5.03 -7.50 1.73
C PHE A 49 4.88 -8.83 2.47
N ASN A 50 5.66 -9.84 2.07
CA ASN A 50 5.59 -11.20 2.59
C ASN A 50 4.18 -11.80 2.49
N MET A 51 3.47 -11.52 1.38
CA MET A 51 2.10 -12.01 1.14
C MET A 51 1.98 -12.60 -0.27
N SER A 52 1.54 -13.85 -0.35
CA SER A 52 1.30 -14.55 -1.60
C SER A 52 -0.21 -14.76 -1.81
N PHE A 53 -0.84 -13.77 -2.43
CA PHE A 53 -2.23 -13.84 -2.87
C PHE A 53 -2.32 -13.80 -4.39
N ASP A 54 -3.24 -14.57 -4.96
CA ASP A 54 -3.53 -14.49 -6.40
C ASP A 54 -4.25 -13.18 -6.73
N SER A 55 -5.26 -12.86 -5.92
CA SER A 55 -6.02 -11.61 -5.91
C SER A 55 -6.53 -11.30 -4.50
N VAL A 56 -6.92 -10.05 -4.26
CA VAL A 56 -7.38 -9.57 -2.95
C VAL A 56 -8.60 -8.67 -3.04
N SER A 57 -9.49 -8.78 -2.06
CA SER A 57 -10.43 -7.72 -1.68
C SER A 57 -9.83 -6.91 -0.54
N LEU A 58 -9.92 -5.59 -0.63
CA LEU A 58 -9.30 -4.64 0.30
C LEU A 58 -10.37 -3.99 1.16
N HIS A 59 -10.14 -3.94 2.47
CA HIS A 59 -10.93 -3.14 3.39
C HIS A 59 -10.00 -2.22 4.20
N THR A 60 -10.23 -0.92 4.11
CA THR A 60 -9.37 0.08 4.74
C THR A 60 -10.01 0.64 6.00
N SER A 61 -9.26 0.64 7.11
CA SER A 61 -9.64 1.32 8.34
C SER A 61 -8.57 2.37 8.68
N ALA A 62 -8.99 3.63 8.79
CA ALA A 62 -8.09 4.70 9.21
C ALA A 62 -7.95 4.64 10.73
N LYS A 63 -6.70 4.63 11.24
CA LYS A 63 -6.47 4.49 12.69
C LYS A 63 -5.79 5.71 13.34
N LYS A 64 -5.07 6.57 12.60
CA LYS A 64 -4.53 7.81 13.17
C LYS A 64 -4.10 8.82 12.09
N LYS A 65 -4.54 10.08 12.19
CA LYS A 65 -4.02 11.21 11.41
C LYS A 65 -3.15 12.06 12.31
N GLN A 66 -1.94 12.37 11.87
CA GLN A 66 -0.99 13.22 12.58
C GLN A 66 -0.56 14.38 11.67
N ILE A 67 -0.58 15.59 12.20
CA ILE A 67 -0.11 16.80 11.52
C ILE A 67 1.24 17.13 12.16
N LEU A 68 2.31 17.10 11.38
CA LEU A 68 3.67 17.39 11.87
C LEU A 68 3.96 18.89 11.79
N ASP A 69 3.54 19.54 10.71
CA ASP A 69 3.59 21.00 10.52
C ASP A 69 2.49 21.45 9.54
N ASN A 70 2.47 22.74 9.17
CA ASN A 70 1.46 23.35 8.30
C ASN A 70 1.38 22.73 6.88
N TYR A 71 2.36 21.91 6.46
CA TYR A 71 2.44 21.35 5.11
C TYR A 71 2.58 19.81 5.09
N ASN A 72 3.06 19.21 6.17
CA ASN A 72 3.35 17.78 6.27
C ASN A 72 2.28 17.06 7.10
N ILE A 73 1.32 16.48 6.40
CA ILE A 73 0.27 15.63 7.00
C ILE A 73 0.65 14.17 6.79
N GLN A 74 0.58 13.38 7.85
CA GLN A 74 0.77 11.94 7.82
C GLN A 74 -0.48 11.21 8.31
N VAL A 75 -0.78 10.07 7.69
CA VAL A 75 -1.88 9.20 8.10
C VAL A 75 -1.37 7.77 8.20
N THR A 76 -1.65 7.13 9.33
CA THR A 76 -1.46 5.69 9.48
C THR A 76 -2.77 4.97 9.25
N MET A 77 -2.75 4.01 8.34
CA MET A 77 -3.93 3.23 7.94
C MET A 77 -3.65 1.74 8.10
N MET A 78 -4.65 1.01 8.60
CA MET A 78 -4.65 -0.45 8.62
C MET A 78 -5.50 -0.96 7.47
N ILE A 79 -4.91 -1.81 6.63
CA ILE A 79 -5.50 -2.40 5.44
C ILE A 79 -5.70 -3.88 5.72
N GLN A 80 -6.94 -4.34 5.66
CA GLN A 80 -7.27 -5.75 5.66
C GLN A 80 -7.32 -6.25 4.22
N PHE A 81 -6.56 -7.30 3.96
CA PHE A 81 -6.56 -8.07 2.73
C PHE A 81 -7.41 -9.31 2.97
N THR A 82 -8.30 -9.62 2.04
CA THR A 82 -8.95 -10.94 1.97
C THR A 82 -8.65 -11.50 0.60
N GLY A 83 -7.74 -12.46 0.54
CA GLY A 83 -7.25 -13.01 -0.72
C GLY A 83 -7.38 -14.52 -0.78
N LYS A 84 -7.35 -15.04 -2.00
CA LYS A 84 -7.32 -16.48 -2.24
C LYS A 84 -5.89 -16.97 -2.42
N ARG A 85 -5.59 -18.14 -1.87
CA ARG A 85 -4.36 -18.90 -2.07
C ARG A 85 -4.72 -20.38 -2.08
N ASP A 86 -4.36 -21.09 -3.15
CA ASP A 86 -4.63 -22.52 -3.31
C ASP A 86 -6.12 -22.89 -3.10
N GLY A 87 -7.02 -22.02 -3.56
CA GLY A 87 -8.47 -22.17 -3.42
C GLY A 87 -9.05 -21.76 -2.05
N ASN A 88 -8.22 -21.56 -1.03
CA ASN A 88 -8.62 -21.16 0.31
C ASN A 88 -8.60 -19.63 0.48
N SER A 89 -9.51 -19.09 1.30
CA SER A 89 -9.56 -17.66 1.62
C SER A 89 -8.76 -17.37 2.89
N TYR A 90 -7.82 -16.44 2.82
CA TYR A 90 -7.05 -15.97 3.98
C TYR A 90 -7.22 -14.48 4.17
N LYS A 91 -7.03 -14.04 5.42
CA LYS A 91 -6.98 -12.63 5.79
C LYS A 91 -5.59 -12.28 6.26
N ASP A 92 -5.11 -11.13 5.82
CA ASP A 92 -3.86 -10.53 6.29
C ASP A 92 -4.10 -9.03 6.52
N TYR A 93 -3.26 -8.41 7.33
CA TYR A 93 -3.37 -7.00 7.68
C TYR A 93 -2.01 -6.33 7.47
N LYS A 94 -2.01 -5.17 6.81
CA LYS A 94 -0.84 -4.31 6.73
C LYS A 94 -1.15 -2.94 7.26
N LYS A 95 -0.20 -2.38 7.98
CA LYS A 95 -0.20 -1.01 8.43
C LYS A 95 0.70 -0.21 7.51
N ILE A 96 0.21 0.92 7.03
CA ILE A 96 0.96 1.80 6.13
C ILE A 96 1.00 3.21 6.66
N LEU A 97 2.07 3.92 6.32
CA LEU A 97 2.15 5.36 6.44
C LEU A 97 1.84 5.98 5.08
N LEU A 98 0.89 6.91 5.05
CA LEU A 98 0.67 7.81 3.93
C LEU A 98 1.14 9.20 4.30
N ILE A 99 1.73 9.90 3.34
CA ILE A 99 2.10 11.31 3.46
C ILE A 99 1.33 12.14 2.45
N LYS A 100 0.96 13.37 2.82
CA LYS A 100 0.44 14.35 1.89
C LYS A 100 1.61 15.23 1.43
N ASN A 101 1.97 15.12 0.15
CA ASN A 101 2.92 16.01 -0.49
C ASN A 101 2.12 17.00 -1.35
N LYS A 102 2.10 18.28 -0.95
CA LYS A 102 1.23 19.33 -1.52
C LYS A 102 -0.24 18.89 -1.47
N ASP A 103 -0.81 18.54 -2.63
CA ASP A 103 -2.21 18.12 -2.79
C ASP A 103 -2.36 16.66 -3.23
N GLN A 104 -1.29 15.87 -3.12
CA GLN A 104 -1.29 14.46 -3.46
C GLN A 104 -0.95 13.61 -2.24
N TRP A 105 -1.75 12.56 -2.04
CA TRP A 105 -1.44 11.50 -1.07
C TRP A 105 -0.56 10.45 -1.73
N LEU A 106 0.44 9.95 -1.00
CA LEU A 106 1.36 8.93 -1.44
C LEU A 106 1.55 7.89 -0.34
N VAL A 107 1.76 6.63 -0.71
CA VAL A 107 2.19 5.57 0.22
C VAL A 107 3.68 5.74 0.47
N ASP A 108 4.05 5.90 1.73
CA ASP A 108 5.42 6.23 2.12
C ASP A 108 6.21 5.04 2.65
N LYS A 109 5.56 4.12 3.36
CA LYS A 109 6.16 2.87 3.81
C LYS A 109 5.13 1.91 4.37
N LEU A 110 5.51 0.64 4.44
CA LEU A 110 4.93 -0.28 5.40
C LEU A 110 5.41 0.10 6.81
N VAL A 111 4.52 -0.02 7.78
CA VAL A 111 4.83 0.12 9.19
C VAL A 111 4.91 -1.29 9.77
N GLU A 112 6.11 -1.68 10.20
CA GLU A 112 6.31 -2.88 11.01
C GLU A 112 5.73 -2.61 12.41
N ASP A 113 5.17 -3.65 13.03
CA ASP A 113 4.68 -3.60 14.42
C ASP A 113 5.81 -3.86 15.42
#